data_AF-A0A6H5JA83-F1
#
_entry.id   AF-A0A6H5JA83-F1
#
_cell.length_a   1.000
_cell.length_b   1.000
_cell.length_c   1.000
_cell.angle_alpha   90.00
_cell.angle_beta   90.00
_cell.angle_gamma   90.00
#
_symmetry.space_group_name_H-M   'P 1'
#
loop_
_entity.id
_entity.type
_entity.pdbx_description
1 polymer ?
#
loop_
_entity_poly.entity_id
_entity_poly.type
_entity_poly.pdbx_seq_one_letter_code
_entity_poly.pdbx_strand_id
1 'polypeptide(L)'
;MSDTPEGLQLQIDAAKKFTDKWRLSANVKKSAVTVCNENKEEPVEHRWKWGIEEIAVVDQYTYLGVEIAKDCSWNAHMSKETEKEKARAGKLHPILANRHLDTRIKLTVLKSVIVPRLEYAGELWEGNKKVVKELEAAQMKAAKIIQGCSKRTSNAAVRAELGIQSLRSGRDARKLTWQYSMCGMGEERQPTEWVKVVEGVWKGLDIDEDETLETEGLQGFKEISVACAEREDKNLRKETKDKEGLEVYGMLKEGIGFKDYLHGPMDAGTKLKVKFRTGDIGVRERRRRRRTVDEEDDEFKCDCGFECEDRVHVVAECPLYKKEREVEDISEPPLAK
;
A
#
# COMPACT_ATOMS: atom_id res chain seq x y z
N MET A 1 29.68 8.83 2.61
CA MET A 1 29.66 8.02 3.84
C MET A 1 31.10 7.66 4.15
N SER A 2 31.44 7.55 5.43
CA SER A 2 32.76 7.14 5.87
C SER A 2 32.59 6.33 7.15
N ASP A 3 33.37 5.27 7.26
CA ASP A 3 33.30 4.34 8.40
C ASP A 3 34.05 4.87 9.62
N THR A 4 34.87 5.92 9.46
CA THR A 4 35.65 6.55 10.53
C THR A 4 35.35 8.04 10.68
N PRO A 5 35.37 8.59 11.91
CA PRO A 5 35.15 10.02 12.13
C PRO A 5 36.15 10.91 11.38
N GLU A 6 37.42 10.51 11.37
CA GLU A 6 38.51 11.21 10.69
C GLU A 6 38.34 11.15 9.17
N GLY A 7 37.91 10.00 8.65
CA GLY A 7 37.63 9.83 7.23
C GLY A 7 36.51 10.76 6.75
N LEU A 8 35.46 10.94 7.56
CA LEU A 8 34.40 11.90 7.26
C LEU A 8 34.93 13.35 7.28
N GLN A 9 35.77 13.71 8.25
CA GLN A 9 36.36 15.05 8.30
C GLN A 9 37.26 15.33 7.08
N LEU A 10 38.04 14.35 6.61
CA LEU A 10 38.83 14.47 5.38
C LEU A 10 37.95 14.69 4.14
N GLN A 11 36.81 14.00 4.04
CA GLN A 11 35.84 14.21 2.96
C GLN A 11 35.23 15.62 3.02
N ILE A 12 34.92 16.12 4.22
CA ILE A 12 34.41 17.48 4.45
C ILE A 12 35.45 18.52 4.02
N ASP A 13 36.71 18.34 4.40
CA ASP A 13 37.80 19.25 4.06
C ASP A 13 38.06 19.27 2.55
N ALA A 14 37.97 18.12 1.88
CA ALA A 14 38.05 18.02 0.42
C ALA A 14 36.89 18.77 -0.26
N ALA A 15 35.66 18.61 0.23
CA ALA A 15 34.49 19.35 -0.25
C ALA A 15 34.65 20.86 -0.05
N LYS A 16 35.20 21.29 1.09
CA LYS A 16 35.50 22.70 1.36
C LYS A 16 36.55 23.27 0.40
N LYS A 17 37.65 22.56 0.17
CA LYS A 17 38.67 22.97 -0.82
C LYS A 17 38.06 23.12 -2.21
N PHE A 18 37.14 22.23 -2.59
CA PHE A 18 36.40 22.34 -3.85
C PHE A 18 35.52 23.59 -3.87
N THR A 19 34.69 23.82 -2.85
CA THR A 19 33.83 25.02 -2.82
C THR A 19 34.63 26.30 -2.84
N ASP A 20 35.76 26.37 -2.12
CA ASP A 20 36.64 27.54 -2.09
C ASP A 20 37.27 27.79 -3.47
N LYS A 21 37.74 26.72 -4.13
CA LYS A 21 38.29 26.78 -5.50
C LYS A 21 37.28 27.35 -6.49
N TRP A 22 36.02 26.95 -6.38
CA TRP A 22 34.94 27.38 -7.28
C TRP A 22 34.14 28.59 -6.76
N ARG A 23 34.59 29.22 -5.67
CA ARG A 23 33.94 30.39 -5.04
C ARG A 23 32.47 30.15 -4.67
N LEU A 24 32.14 28.92 -4.28
CA LEU A 24 30.84 28.53 -3.76
C LEU A 24 30.81 28.70 -2.23
N SER A 25 29.65 29.05 -1.68
CA SER A 25 29.43 29.08 -0.23
C SER A 25 28.48 27.97 0.19
N ALA A 26 28.87 27.19 1.19
CA ALA A 26 28.01 26.16 1.77
C ALA A 26 27.11 26.76 2.85
N ASN A 27 25.89 26.24 2.95
CA ASN A 27 24.97 26.60 4.03
C ASN A 27 25.15 25.63 5.21
N VAL A 28 26.13 25.92 6.07
CA VAL A 28 26.49 25.06 7.21
C VAL A 28 25.31 24.85 8.17
N LYS A 29 24.40 25.82 8.30
CA LYS A 29 23.20 25.70 9.14
C LYS A 29 22.21 24.64 8.65
N LYS A 30 22.21 24.33 7.34
CA LYS A 30 21.39 23.26 6.75
C LYS A 30 22.14 21.93 6.68
N SER A 31 23.46 21.95 6.82
CA SER A 31 24.29 20.76 6.86
C SER A 31 24.24 20.14 8.25
N ALA A 32 24.16 18.81 8.29
CA ALA A 32 24.22 18.07 9.54
C ALA A 32 24.94 16.74 9.33
N VAL A 33 25.50 16.20 10.40
CA VAL A 33 26.07 14.85 10.44
C VAL A 33 25.11 13.96 11.21
N THR A 34 24.78 12.80 10.64
CA THR A 34 24.06 11.73 11.35
C THR A 34 25.02 10.57 11.53
N VAL A 35 25.22 10.19 12.79
CA VAL A 35 26.10 9.08 13.15
C VAL A 35 25.24 7.83 13.30
N CYS A 36 25.41 6.89 12.37
CA CYS A 36 24.81 5.57 12.46
C CYS A 36 25.77 4.64 13.18
N ASN A 37 25.55 4.40 14.47
CA ASN A 37 26.41 3.53 15.28
C ASN A 37 25.60 2.34 15.79
N GLU A 38 26.01 1.13 15.39
CA GLU A 38 25.43 -0.12 15.87
C GLU A 38 25.79 -0.38 17.34
N ASN A 39 27.00 0.01 17.76
CA ASN A 39 27.47 -0.18 19.13
C ASN A 39 27.08 0.99 20.02
N LYS A 40 25.97 0.82 20.75
CA LYS A 40 25.45 1.85 21.68
C LYS A 40 26.33 2.08 22.90
N GLU A 41 27.27 1.18 23.18
CA GLU A 41 28.15 1.24 24.36
C GLU A 41 29.36 2.17 24.14
N GLU A 42 29.72 2.43 22.88
CA GLU A 42 30.82 3.31 22.49
C GLU A 42 30.30 4.49 21.66
N PRO A 43 29.75 5.54 22.29
CA PRO A 43 29.26 6.70 21.57
C PRO A 43 30.41 7.45 20.89
N VAL A 44 30.22 7.79 19.61
CA VAL A 44 31.17 8.59 18.85
C VAL A 44 31.01 10.05 19.22
N GLU A 45 31.87 10.56 20.09
CA GLU A 45 31.91 11.98 20.51
C GLU A 45 32.82 12.83 19.61
N HIS A 46 32.68 12.70 18.30
CA HIS A 46 33.44 13.53 17.35
C HIS A 46 32.65 14.78 16.94
N ARG A 47 33.36 15.89 16.76
CA ARG A 47 32.80 17.17 16.29
C ARG A 47 33.34 17.51 14.92
N TRP A 48 32.48 17.43 13.92
CA TRP A 48 32.82 17.77 12.54
C TRP A 48 32.75 19.27 12.28
N LYS A 49 33.67 19.77 11.45
CA LYS A 49 33.79 21.21 11.15
C LYS A 49 33.85 21.47 9.65
N TRP A 50 33.16 22.53 9.21
CA TRP A 50 33.30 23.12 7.89
C TRP A 50 34.33 24.25 7.92
N GLY A 51 35.62 23.90 8.05
CA GLY A 51 36.68 24.88 8.33
C GLY A 51 36.63 25.34 9.78
N ILE A 52 36.06 26.53 10.05
CA ILE A 52 35.96 27.10 11.40
C ILE A 52 34.58 26.82 12.02
N GLU A 53 33.54 26.71 11.19
CA GLU A 53 32.17 26.50 11.65
C GLU A 53 31.92 25.04 12.02
N GLU A 54 31.25 24.79 13.15
CA GLU A 54 30.88 23.44 13.60
C GLU A 54 29.59 22.98 12.90
N ILE A 55 29.56 21.72 12.45
CA ILE A 55 28.40 21.11 11.82
C ILE A 55 27.57 20.42 12.91
N ALA A 56 26.26 20.64 12.91
CA ALA A 56 25.38 20.03 13.89
C ALA A 56 25.32 18.51 13.73
N VAL A 57 25.46 17.78 14.82
CA VAL A 57 25.19 16.33 14.87
C VAL A 57 23.71 16.13 15.20
N VAL A 58 22.99 15.40 14.35
CA VAL A 58 21.55 15.18 14.48
C VAL A 58 21.21 13.69 14.47
N ASP A 59 20.24 13.32 15.31
CA ASP A 59 19.72 11.95 15.40
C ASP A 59 18.96 11.51 14.14
N GLN A 60 18.38 12.47 13.41
CA GLN A 60 17.58 12.24 12.21
C GLN A 60 17.89 13.31 11.17
N TYR A 61 18.11 12.89 9.93
CA TYR A 61 18.37 13.78 8.82
C TYR A 61 17.47 13.46 7.63
N THR A 62 16.87 14.50 7.04
CA THR A 62 16.04 14.34 5.85
C THR A 62 16.87 14.56 4.59
N TYR A 63 17.09 13.50 3.83
CA TYR A 63 17.76 13.55 2.53
C TYR A 63 16.78 13.25 1.41
N LEU A 64 16.58 14.21 0.50
CA LEU A 64 15.64 14.15 -0.63
C LEU A 64 14.18 13.82 -0.26
N GLY A 65 13.80 13.93 1.01
CA GLY A 65 12.46 13.57 1.50
C GLY A 65 12.41 12.25 2.27
N VAL A 66 13.49 11.47 2.23
CA VAL A 66 13.70 10.26 3.04
C VAL A 66 14.34 10.65 4.37
N GLU A 67 13.85 10.10 5.48
CA GLU A 67 14.38 10.39 6.81
C GLU A 67 15.26 9.24 7.27
N ILE A 68 16.54 9.55 7.45
CA ILE A 68 17.55 8.60 7.89
C ILE A 68 17.76 8.84 9.38
N ALA A 69 17.48 7.83 10.19
CA ALA A 69 17.67 7.87 11.63
C ALA A 69 19.00 7.21 12.01
N LYS A 70 19.59 7.64 13.14
CA LYS A 70 20.84 7.09 13.68
C LYS A 70 20.80 5.59 13.99
N ASP A 71 19.61 5.03 14.19
CA ASP A 71 19.40 3.61 14.46
C ASP A 71 19.22 2.79 13.18
N CYS A 72 19.44 3.40 12.00
CA CYS A 72 19.20 2.84 10.68
C CYS A 72 17.78 2.26 10.50
N SER A 73 16.82 2.66 11.36
CA SER A 73 15.46 2.18 11.27
C SER A 73 14.61 3.08 10.39
N TRP A 74 13.79 2.46 9.55
CA TRP A 74 12.87 3.17 8.66
C TRP A 74 11.55 3.56 9.34
N ASN A 75 11.36 3.19 10.61
CA ASN A 75 10.11 3.37 11.32
C ASN A 75 9.74 4.86 11.45
N ALA A 76 10.71 5.72 11.75
CA ALA A 76 10.50 7.17 11.88
C ALA A 76 9.99 7.77 10.56
N HIS A 77 10.68 7.46 9.46
CA HIS A 77 10.29 7.88 8.11
C HIS A 77 8.86 7.45 7.76
N MET A 78 8.58 6.16 7.93
CA MET A 78 7.29 5.58 7.57
C MET A 78 6.14 6.11 8.44
N SER A 79 6.34 6.30 9.74
CA SER A 79 5.33 6.90 10.63
C SER A 79 5.04 8.34 10.25
N LYS A 80 6.07 9.13 9.94
CA LYS A 80 5.91 10.53 9.49
C LYS A 80 5.16 10.62 8.18
N GLU A 81 5.46 9.75 7.22
CA GLU A 81 4.76 9.74 5.93
C GLU A 81 3.30 9.27 6.10
N THR A 82 3.06 8.29 6.97
CA THR A 82 1.70 7.85 7.33
C THR A 82 0.86 8.99 7.92
N GLU A 83 1.42 9.77 8.85
CA GLU A 83 0.68 10.89 9.48
C GLU A 83 0.39 12.02 8.50
N LYS A 84 1.37 12.41 7.67
CA LYS A 84 1.15 13.39 6.59
C LYS A 84 0.05 12.94 5.64
N GLU A 85 0.03 11.65 5.31
CA GLU A 85 -0.95 11.13 4.38
C GLU A 85 -2.34 10.98 5.02
N LYS A 86 -2.44 10.60 6.30
CA LYS A 86 -3.72 10.63 7.03
C LYS A 86 -4.36 12.02 7.00
N ALA A 87 -3.56 13.08 7.21
CA ALA A 87 -4.04 14.46 7.15
C ALA A 87 -4.55 14.84 5.74
N ARG A 88 -3.85 14.41 4.69
CA ARG A 88 -4.23 14.68 3.29
C ARG A 88 -5.42 13.86 2.83
N ALA A 89 -5.48 12.57 3.17
CA ALA A 89 -6.64 11.73 2.93
C ALA A 89 -7.90 12.32 3.57
N GLY A 90 -7.76 12.98 4.74
CA GLY A 90 -8.83 13.79 5.34
C GLY A 90 -9.30 14.94 4.45
N LYS A 91 -8.37 15.68 3.82
CA LYS A 91 -8.70 16.75 2.86
C LYS A 91 -9.32 16.23 1.56
N LEU A 92 -8.96 15.03 1.13
CA LEU A 92 -9.51 14.37 -0.06
C LEU A 92 -10.86 13.67 0.21
N HIS A 93 -11.26 13.54 1.47
CA HIS A 93 -12.51 12.90 1.86
C HIS A 93 -13.74 13.42 1.08
N PRO A 94 -13.95 14.73 0.88
CA PRO A 94 -15.11 15.23 0.14
C PRO A 94 -15.16 14.71 -1.31
N ILE A 95 -14.01 14.50 -1.94
CA ILE A 95 -13.90 13.97 -3.31
C ILE A 95 -14.16 12.46 -3.29
N LEU A 96 -13.48 11.73 -2.41
CA LEU A 96 -13.59 10.27 -2.32
C LEU A 96 -15.01 9.82 -1.91
N ALA A 97 -15.66 10.58 -1.03
CA ALA A 97 -17.00 10.28 -0.54
C ALA A 97 -18.13 10.82 -1.45
N ASN A 98 -17.81 11.61 -2.49
CA ASN A 98 -18.82 12.22 -3.34
C ASN A 98 -19.59 11.16 -4.13
N ARG A 99 -20.89 11.00 -3.85
CA ARG A 99 -21.74 10.03 -4.56
C ARG A 99 -21.90 10.32 -6.05
N HIS A 100 -21.74 11.57 -6.48
CA HIS A 100 -21.96 12.00 -7.87
C HIS A 100 -20.72 11.82 -8.74
N LEU A 101 -19.56 11.56 -8.15
CA LEU A 101 -18.34 11.29 -8.89
C LEU A 101 -18.23 9.81 -9.23
N ASP A 102 -17.81 9.55 -10.47
CA ASP A 102 -17.49 8.22 -10.97
C ASP A 102 -16.40 7.56 -10.10
N THR A 103 -16.61 6.30 -9.76
CA THR A 103 -15.67 5.49 -8.98
C THR A 103 -14.28 5.44 -9.62
N ARG A 104 -14.19 5.45 -10.95
CA ARG A 104 -12.93 5.47 -11.70
C ARG A 104 -12.12 6.72 -11.40
N ILE A 105 -12.75 7.89 -11.35
CA ILE A 105 -12.08 9.16 -11.01
C ILE A 105 -11.51 9.08 -9.59
N LYS A 106 -12.29 8.56 -8.64
CA LYS A 106 -11.84 8.41 -7.26
C LYS A 106 -10.71 7.40 -7.14
N LEU A 107 -10.77 6.31 -7.92
CA LEU A 107 -9.71 5.30 -8.01
C LEU A 107 -8.43 5.89 -8.59
N THR A 108 -8.53 6.74 -9.61
CA THR A 108 -7.39 7.49 -10.14
C THR A 108 -6.80 8.41 -9.09
N VAL A 109 -7.61 9.15 -8.33
CA VAL A 109 -7.10 9.96 -7.20
C VAL A 109 -6.37 9.09 -6.18
N LEU A 110 -6.91 7.92 -5.83
CA LEU A 110 -6.24 6.98 -4.93
C LEU A 110 -4.90 6.51 -5.51
N LYS A 111 -4.87 6.01 -6.76
CA LYS A 111 -3.68 5.45 -7.41
C LYS A 111 -2.62 6.48 -7.78
N SER A 112 -3.01 7.71 -8.11
CA SER A 112 -2.10 8.75 -8.63
C SER A 112 -1.70 9.79 -7.58
N VAL A 113 -2.47 9.96 -6.50
CA VAL A 113 -2.18 10.98 -5.47
C VAL A 113 -1.79 10.36 -4.14
N ILE A 114 -2.53 9.36 -3.68
CA ILE A 114 -2.36 8.78 -2.34
C ILE A 114 -1.30 7.68 -2.35
N VAL A 115 -1.45 6.66 -3.21
CA VAL A 115 -0.54 5.51 -3.29
C VAL A 115 0.92 5.90 -3.55
N PRO A 116 1.25 6.79 -4.51
CA PRO A 116 2.66 7.11 -4.82
C PRO A 116 3.38 7.77 -3.65
N ARG A 117 2.65 8.42 -2.73
CA ARG A 117 3.21 9.02 -1.52
C ARG A 117 3.45 7.99 -0.43
N LEU A 118 2.51 7.07 -0.24
CA LEU A 118 2.66 5.94 0.69
C LEU A 118 3.79 5.00 0.27
N GLU A 119 4.10 4.94 -1.02
CA GLU A 119 5.18 4.11 -1.59
C GLU A 119 6.47 4.89 -1.84
N TYR A 120 6.55 6.16 -1.45
CA TYR A 120 7.74 6.96 -1.71
C TYR A 120 8.98 6.32 -1.05
N ALA A 121 10.04 6.16 -1.85
CA ALA A 121 11.27 5.46 -1.48
C ALA A 121 11.06 3.98 -1.05
N GLY A 122 9.94 3.37 -1.42
CA GLY A 122 9.55 2.02 -1.04
C GLY A 122 10.50 0.92 -1.54
N GLU A 123 11.42 1.25 -2.43
CA GLU A 123 12.57 0.40 -2.77
C GLU A 123 13.46 0.21 -1.52
N LEU A 124 13.84 1.30 -0.85
CA LEU A 124 14.92 1.34 0.14
C LEU A 124 14.55 0.76 1.51
N TRP A 125 13.29 0.85 1.90
CA TRP A 125 12.88 0.56 3.27
C TRP A 125 11.98 -0.67 3.41
N GLU A 126 12.21 -1.40 4.50
CA GLU A 126 11.28 -2.37 5.06
C GLU A 126 11.02 -1.98 6.52
N GLY A 127 9.76 -1.76 6.86
CA GLY A 127 9.38 -1.32 8.20
C GLY A 127 9.05 -2.47 9.12
N ASN A 128 8.91 -2.15 10.41
CA ASN A 128 8.30 -3.10 11.34
C ASN A 128 6.85 -3.41 10.92
N LYS A 129 6.39 -4.64 11.21
CA LYS A 129 5.05 -5.16 10.90
C LYS A 129 3.94 -4.19 11.32
N LYS A 130 4.13 -3.45 12.42
CA LYS A 130 3.17 -2.44 12.91
C LYS A 130 3.03 -1.27 11.92
N VAL A 131 4.14 -0.66 11.51
CA VAL A 131 4.11 0.53 10.65
C VAL A 131 3.63 0.16 9.24
N VAL A 132 4.02 -1.02 8.74
CA VAL A 132 3.49 -1.55 7.47
C VAL A 132 1.97 -1.70 7.52
N LYS A 133 1.40 -2.20 8.63
CA LYS A 133 -0.06 -2.29 8.81
C LYS A 133 -0.73 -0.92 8.85
N GLU A 134 -0.09 0.09 9.42
CA GLU A 134 -0.64 1.45 9.48
C GLU A 134 -0.69 2.12 8.08
N LEU A 135 0.35 1.92 7.26
CA LEU A 135 0.36 2.36 5.86
C LEU A 135 -0.75 1.68 5.05
N GLU A 136 -0.86 0.36 5.15
CA GLU A 136 -1.92 -0.41 4.51
C GLU A 136 -3.31 0.07 4.96
N ALA A 137 -3.47 0.38 6.25
CA ALA A 137 -4.73 0.90 6.78
C ALA A 137 -5.08 2.28 6.20
N ALA A 138 -4.10 3.14 5.86
CA ALA A 138 -4.34 4.42 5.23
C ALA A 138 -4.91 4.24 3.80
N GLN A 139 -4.30 3.38 2.98
CA GLN A 139 -4.81 3.03 1.64
C GLN A 139 -6.22 2.42 1.74
N MET A 140 -6.43 1.48 2.67
CA MET A 140 -7.71 0.80 2.85
C MET A 140 -8.81 1.71 3.37
N LYS A 141 -8.48 2.71 4.19
CA LYS A 141 -9.45 3.71 4.63
C LYS A 141 -9.97 4.50 3.42
N ALA A 142 -9.10 4.95 2.52
CA ALA A 142 -9.50 5.65 1.31
C ALA A 142 -10.32 4.74 0.37
N ALA A 143 -9.88 3.50 0.15
CA ALA A 143 -10.59 2.51 -0.66
C ALA A 143 -12.02 2.22 -0.13
N LYS A 144 -12.17 2.05 1.19
CA LYS A 144 -13.48 1.84 1.82
C LYS A 144 -14.41 3.04 1.70
N ILE A 145 -13.87 4.27 1.76
CA ILE A 145 -14.65 5.50 1.53
C ILE A 145 -15.18 5.54 0.09
N ILE A 146 -14.33 5.19 -0.89
CA ILE A 146 -14.71 5.14 -2.31
C ILE A 146 -15.93 4.23 -2.50
N GLN A 147 -15.87 3.01 -1.94
CA GLN A 147 -16.96 2.03 -2.06
C GLN A 147 -18.15 2.27 -1.12
N GLY A 148 -18.05 3.20 -0.15
CA GLY A 148 -19.09 3.38 0.87
C GLY A 148 -19.23 2.18 1.83
N CYS A 149 -18.16 1.42 2.01
CA CYS A 149 -18.10 0.23 2.86
C CYS A 149 -17.87 0.58 4.34
N SER A 150 -18.23 -0.34 5.23
CA SER A 150 -17.88 -0.23 6.64
C SER A 150 -16.38 -0.27 6.87
N LYS A 151 -15.93 0.30 7.99
CA LYS A 151 -14.54 0.12 8.47
C LYS A 151 -14.21 -1.37 8.71
N ARG A 152 -15.23 -2.19 9.00
CA ARG A 152 -15.10 -3.62 9.32
C ARG A 152 -15.09 -4.53 8.08
N THR A 153 -15.40 -4.03 6.89
CA THR A 153 -15.36 -4.82 5.65
C THR A 153 -13.96 -5.38 5.44
N SER A 154 -13.87 -6.61 4.92
CA SER A 154 -12.58 -7.25 4.65
C SER A 154 -11.75 -6.42 3.68
N ASN A 155 -10.48 -6.19 4.01
CA ASN A 155 -9.57 -5.46 3.13
C ASN A 155 -9.33 -6.22 1.81
N ALA A 156 -9.25 -7.56 1.83
CA ALA A 156 -9.06 -8.35 0.61
C ALA A 156 -10.22 -8.18 -0.38
N ALA A 157 -11.46 -8.25 0.08
CA ALA A 157 -12.61 -8.05 -0.78
C ALA A 157 -12.64 -6.62 -1.35
N VAL A 158 -12.38 -5.60 -0.53
CA VAL A 158 -12.28 -4.20 -1.00
C VAL A 158 -11.20 -4.03 -2.08
N ARG A 159 -10.03 -4.66 -1.89
CA ARG A 159 -8.94 -4.64 -2.88
C ARG A 159 -9.33 -5.31 -4.18
N ALA A 160 -9.92 -6.49 -4.07
CA ALA A 160 -10.29 -7.32 -5.20
C ALA A 160 -11.39 -6.67 -6.05
N GLU A 161 -12.32 -5.94 -5.43
CA GLU A 161 -13.36 -5.17 -6.09
C GLU A 161 -12.83 -3.91 -6.82
N LEU A 162 -11.89 -3.16 -6.22
CA LEU A 162 -11.34 -1.95 -6.84
C LEU A 162 -10.18 -2.23 -7.81
N GLY A 163 -9.65 -3.46 -7.85
CA GLY A 163 -8.43 -3.76 -8.58
C GLY A 163 -7.23 -2.96 -8.07
N ILE A 164 -7.06 -2.91 -6.75
CA ILE A 164 -5.89 -2.30 -6.10
C ILE A 164 -5.05 -3.37 -5.42
N GLN A 165 -3.74 -3.28 -5.59
CA GLN A 165 -2.79 -4.18 -4.94
C GLN A 165 -2.48 -3.71 -3.52
N SER A 166 -1.96 -4.63 -2.69
CA SER A 166 -1.34 -4.27 -1.42
C SER A 166 -0.15 -3.34 -1.62
N LEU A 167 0.10 -2.41 -0.69
CA LEU A 167 1.28 -1.54 -0.74
C LEU A 167 2.56 -2.35 -0.57
N ARG A 168 2.48 -3.50 0.11
CA ARG A 168 3.59 -4.45 0.18
C ARG A 168 3.97 -4.95 -1.20
N SER A 169 3.00 -5.41 -1.99
CA SER A 169 3.27 -5.89 -3.34
C SER A 169 3.76 -4.80 -4.27
N GLY A 170 3.29 -3.56 -4.12
CA GLY A 170 3.84 -2.41 -4.83
C GLY A 170 5.32 -2.16 -4.50
N ARG A 171 5.71 -2.23 -3.23
CA ARG A 171 7.13 -2.10 -2.81
C ARG A 171 7.99 -3.24 -3.33
N ASP A 172 7.51 -4.47 -3.19
CA ASP A 172 8.21 -5.66 -3.68
C ASP A 172 8.47 -5.53 -5.19
N ALA A 173 7.46 -5.17 -5.99
CA ALA A 173 7.61 -4.96 -7.43
C ALA A 173 8.65 -3.87 -7.75
N ARG A 174 8.65 -2.76 -7.00
CA ARG A 174 9.63 -1.67 -7.18
C ARG A 174 11.05 -2.10 -6.84
N LYS A 175 11.26 -2.89 -5.77
CA LYS A 175 12.57 -3.43 -5.39
C LYS A 175 13.15 -4.32 -6.50
N LEU A 176 12.32 -5.19 -7.08
CA LEU A 176 12.71 -6.07 -8.17
C LEU A 176 12.95 -5.31 -9.48
N THR A 177 12.07 -4.36 -9.81
CA THR A 177 12.22 -3.43 -10.94
C THR A 177 13.55 -2.66 -10.85
N TRP A 178 13.91 -2.22 -9.65
CA TRP A 178 15.17 -1.54 -9.40
C TRP A 178 16.36 -2.48 -9.58
N GLN A 179 16.32 -3.70 -9.04
CA GLN A 179 17.37 -4.71 -9.26
C GLN A 179 17.57 -5.00 -10.76
N TYR A 180 16.48 -5.24 -11.49
CA TYR A 180 16.51 -5.45 -12.94
C TYR A 180 17.20 -4.27 -13.66
N SER A 181 16.84 -3.04 -13.30
CA SER A 181 17.48 -1.84 -13.85
C SER A 181 18.98 -1.77 -13.54
N MET A 182 19.38 -2.21 -12.35
CA MET A 182 20.78 -2.18 -11.92
C MET A 182 21.64 -3.23 -12.63
N CYS A 183 21.11 -4.44 -12.90
CA CYS A 183 21.78 -5.46 -13.71
C CYS A 183 22.15 -4.91 -15.10
N GLY A 184 21.30 -4.07 -15.69
CA GLY A 184 21.58 -3.44 -16.99
C GLY A 184 22.58 -2.27 -16.97
N MET A 185 23.06 -1.82 -15.80
CA MET A 185 23.90 -0.60 -15.67
C MET A 185 25.38 -0.84 -15.35
N GLY A 186 25.82 -2.10 -15.22
CA GLY A 186 27.22 -2.49 -14.92
C GLY A 186 27.42 -3.07 -13.51
N GLU A 187 28.34 -4.03 -13.37
CA GLU A 187 28.61 -4.78 -12.12
C GLU A 187 29.04 -3.88 -10.95
N GLU A 188 29.71 -2.76 -11.23
CA GLU A 188 30.25 -1.85 -10.21
C GLU A 188 29.19 -1.05 -9.45
N ARG A 189 27.95 -1.06 -9.93
CA ARG A 189 26.87 -0.25 -9.35
C ARG A 189 26.01 -1.02 -8.35
N GLN A 190 26.02 -2.34 -8.36
CA GLN A 190 25.19 -3.13 -7.47
C GLN A 190 25.70 -3.07 -6.03
N PRO A 191 24.90 -2.60 -5.06
CA PRO A 191 25.24 -2.74 -3.66
C PRO A 191 25.19 -4.22 -3.27
N THR A 192 26.29 -4.74 -2.75
CA THR A 192 26.46 -6.17 -2.40
C THR A 192 25.40 -6.69 -1.44
N GLU A 193 24.84 -5.81 -0.60
CA GLU A 193 23.83 -6.17 0.39
C GLU A 193 22.40 -6.13 -0.14
N TRP A 194 22.16 -5.51 -1.31
CA TRP A 194 20.81 -5.40 -1.85
C TRP A 194 20.21 -6.75 -2.23
N VAL A 195 21.06 -7.67 -2.70
CA VAL A 195 20.68 -9.04 -3.07
C VAL A 195 19.96 -9.75 -1.91
N LYS A 196 20.42 -9.53 -0.66
CA LYS A 196 19.78 -10.11 0.54
C LYS A 196 18.37 -9.57 0.79
N VAL A 197 18.10 -8.33 0.39
CA VAL A 197 16.80 -7.68 0.57
C VAL A 197 15.75 -8.25 -0.40
N VAL A 198 16.17 -8.53 -1.64
CA VAL A 198 15.30 -9.01 -2.72
C VAL A 198 15.16 -10.53 -2.77
N GLU A 199 16.12 -11.29 -2.22
CA GLU A 199 16.08 -12.76 -2.16
C GLU A 199 14.76 -13.29 -1.56
N GLY A 200 14.30 -12.67 -0.46
CA GLY A 200 13.03 -13.03 0.18
C GLY A 200 11.80 -12.67 -0.66
N VAL A 201 11.93 -11.71 -1.57
CA VAL A 201 10.85 -11.30 -2.49
C VAL A 201 10.77 -12.28 -3.65
N TRP A 202 11.90 -12.64 -4.27
CA TRP A 202 12.00 -13.63 -5.35
C TRP A 202 11.46 -15.00 -4.93
N LYS A 203 11.84 -15.50 -3.73
CA LYS A 203 11.29 -16.75 -3.17
C LYS A 203 9.76 -16.75 -3.03
N GLY A 204 9.14 -15.58 -2.99
CA GLY A 204 7.69 -15.41 -2.90
C GLY A 204 6.99 -15.32 -4.26
N LEU A 205 7.73 -15.28 -5.37
CA LEU A 205 7.22 -15.26 -6.73
C LEU A 205 7.38 -16.63 -7.39
N ASP A 206 6.57 -16.87 -8.41
CA ASP A 206 6.51 -18.13 -9.17
C ASP A 206 7.15 -17.94 -10.55
N ILE A 207 8.31 -17.27 -10.57
CA ILE A 207 9.11 -16.95 -11.76
C ILE A 207 10.58 -17.17 -11.43
N ASP A 208 11.39 -17.49 -12.43
CA ASP A 208 12.83 -17.70 -12.29
C ASP A 208 13.57 -16.35 -12.24
N GLU A 209 14.41 -16.15 -11.22
CA GLU A 209 15.14 -14.89 -11.01
C GLU A 209 16.14 -14.64 -12.15
N ASP A 210 16.95 -15.64 -12.49
CA ASP A 210 18.04 -15.49 -13.47
C ASP A 210 17.46 -15.25 -14.88
N GLU A 211 16.47 -16.04 -15.30
CA GLU A 211 15.81 -15.88 -16.60
C GLU A 211 15.14 -14.49 -16.72
N THR A 212 14.47 -14.03 -15.65
CA THR A 212 13.80 -12.71 -15.65
C THR A 212 14.80 -11.56 -15.73
N LEU A 213 15.95 -11.68 -15.07
CA LEU A 213 17.01 -10.65 -15.06
C LEU A 213 17.80 -10.60 -16.38
N GLU A 214 17.94 -11.74 -17.07
CA GLU A 214 18.59 -11.83 -18.39
C GLU A 214 17.69 -11.36 -19.54
N THR A 215 16.38 -11.34 -19.33
CA THR A 215 15.40 -10.93 -20.34
C THR A 215 15.63 -9.48 -20.77
N GLU A 216 15.79 -9.22 -22.07
CA GLU A 216 16.06 -7.87 -22.55
C GLU A 216 14.81 -6.96 -22.60
N GLY A 217 15.01 -5.68 -22.28
CA GLY A 217 14.05 -4.62 -22.54
C GLY A 217 12.87 -4.55 -21.57
N LEU A 218 11.68 -4.24 -22.08
CA LEU A 218 10.47 -4.02 -21.26
C LEU A 218 9.83 -5.31 -20.75
N GLN A 219 10.32 -6.46 -21.17
CA GLN A 219 9.67 -7.75 -20.95
C GLN A 219 9.88 -8.27 -19.52
N GLY A 220 11.11 -8.19 -18.99
CA GLY A 220 11.39 -8.57 -17.59
C GLY A 220 10.58 -7.74 -16.58
N PHE A 221 10.39 -6.43 -16.85
CA PHE A 221 9.50 -5.59 -16.03
C PHE A 221 8.04 -6.06 -16.02
N LYS A 222 7.53 -6.52 -17.17
CA LYS A 222 6.16 -7.04 -17.26
C LYS A 222 6.03 -8.36 -16.50
N GLU A 223 7.02 -9.25 -16.61
CA GLU A 223 7.04 -10.53 -15.90
C GLU A 223 7.01 -10.33 -14.38
N ILE A 224 7.85 -9.44 -13.85
CA ILE A 224 7.81 -9.05 -12.43
C ILE A 224 6.42 -8.53 -12.05
N SER A 225 5.85 -7.62 -12.85
CA SER A 225 4.54 -7.03 -12.56
C SER A 225 3.41 -8.08 -12.58
N VAL A 226 3.44 -9.03 -13.52
CA VAL A 226 2.46 -10.11 -13.63
C VAL A 226 2.60 -11.07 -12.47
N ALA A 227 3.82 -11.52 -12.14
CA ALA A 227 4.08 -12.41 -11.03
C ALA A 227 3.64 -11.81 -9.69
N CYS A 228 3.89 -10.52 -9.45
CA CYS A 228 3.39 -9.82 -8.27
C CYS A 228 1.85 -9.79 -8.22
N ALA A 229 1.17 -9.61 -9.37
CA ALA A 229 -0.29 -9.63 -9.44
C ALA A 229 -0.86 -11.03 -9.19
N GLU A 230 -0.25 -12.08 -9.75
CA GLU A 230 -0.64 -13.47 -9.54
C GLU A 230 -0.44 -13.90 -8.08
N ARG A 231 0.64 -13.45 -7.44
CA ARG A 231 0.87 -13.65 -6.00
C ARG A 231 -0.26 -13.03 -5.17
N GLU A 232 -0.71 -11.83 -5.51
CA GLU A 232 -1.85 -11.20 -4.84
C GLU A 232 -3.16 -11.95 -5.08
N ASP A 233 -3.40 -12.50 -6.29
CA ASP A 233 -4.57 -13.33 -6.58
C ASP A 233 -4.55 -14.65 -5.79
N LYS A 234 -3.39 -15.31 -5.70
CA LYS A 234 -3.17 -16.49 -4.84
C LYS A 234 -3.46 -16.15 -3.37
N ASN A 235 -2.98 -15.01 -2.89
CA ASN A 235 -3.24 -14.52 -1.53
C ASN A 235 -4.73 -14.26 -1.30
N LEU A 236 -5.43 -13.62 -2.24
CA LEU A 236 -6.87 -13.40 -2.18
C LEU A 236 -7.62 -14.73 -2.05
N ARG A 237 -7.31 -15.71 -2.92
CA ARG A 237 -7.95 -17.04 -2.89
C ARG A 237 -7.76 -17.76 -1.56
N LYS A 238 -6.57 -17.63 -0.96
CA LYS A 238 -6.29 -18.17 0.37
C LYS A 238 -7.13 -17.46 1.43
N GLU A 239 -7.13 -16.13 1.44
CA GLU A 239 -7.91 -15.36 2.41
C GLU A 239 -9.42 -15.61 2.31
N THR A 240 -9.97 -15.79 1.10
CA THR A 240 -11.40 -16.08 0.91
C THR A 240 -11.81 -17.47 1.41
N LYS A 241 -10.87 -18.42 1.49
CA LYS A 241 -11.11 -19.76 2.05
C LYS A 241 -11.00 -19.77 3.56
N ASP A 242 -10.02 -19.04 4.10
CA ASP A 242 -9.67 -19.10 5.52
C ASP A 242 -10.54 -18.16 6.39
N LYS A 243 -11.06 -17.06 5.84
CA LYS A 243 -11.78 -16.04 6.60
C LYS A 243 -13.29 -16.22 6.54
N GLU A 244 -13.88 -16.33 7.74
CA GLU A 244 -15.32 -16.32 7.91
C GLU A 244 -15.93 -15.03 7.33
N GLY A 245 -16.97 -15.19 6.51
CA GLY A 245 -17.71 -14.11 5.89
C GLY A 245 -17.26 -13.69 4.49
N LEU A 246 -16.23 -14.34 3.93
CA LEU A 246 -15.78 -14.19 2.55
C LEU A 246 -16.16 -15.37 1.66
N GLU A 247 -16.91 -16.34 2.15
CA GLU A 247 -17.26 -17.56 1.43
C GLU A 247 -18.01 -17.23 0.14
N VAL A 248 -18.99 -16.33 0.25
CA VAL A 248 -19.78 -15.82 -0.88
C VAL A 248 -18.89 -15.11 -1.90
N TYR A 249 -17.92 -14.31 -1.45
CA TYR A 249 -16.95 -13.67 -2.33
C TYR A 249 -16.07 -14.71 -3.04
N GLY A 250 -15.63 -15.74 -2.32
CA GLY A 250 -14.85 -16.85 -2.85
C GLY A 250 -15.60 -17.69 -3.89
N MET A 251 -16.93 -17.82 -3.75
CA MET A 251 -17.78 -18.53 -4.73
C MET A 251 -17.83 -17.83 -6.09
N LEU A 252 -17.68 -16.50 -6.14
CA LEU A 252 -17.63 -15.75 -7.40
C LEU A 252 -16.39 -16.10 -8.23
N LYS A 253 -15.32 -16.61 -7.58
CA LYS A 253 -14.03 -16.98 -8.21
C LYS A 253 -13.42 -15.86 -9.05
N GLU A 254 -13.76 -14.61 -8.74
CA GLU A 254 -13.24 -13.47 -9.46
C GLU A 254 -11.89 -13.04 -8.90
N GLY A 255 -10.95 -12.71 -9.79
CA GLY A 255 -9.65 -12.19 -9.40
C GLY A 255 -9.67 -10.72 -8.98
N ILE A 256 -8.48 -10.21 -8.64
CA ILE A 256 -8.29 -8.79 -8.32
C ILE A 256 -8.40 -7.96 -9.60
N GLY A 257 -9.42 -7.10 -9.68
CA GLY A 257 -9.65 -6.25 -10.84
C GLY A 257 -10.75 -5.23 -10.58
N PHE A 258 -10.72 -4.10 -11.28
CA PHE A 258 -11.80 -3.13 -11.18
C PHE A 258 -13.05 -3.73 -11.81
N LYS A 259 -14.13 -3.87 -11.03
CA LYS A 259 -15.36 -4.53 -11.51
C LYS A 259 -16.21 -3.61 -12.35
N ASP A 260 -16.83 -4.16 -13.40
CA ASP A 260 -17.62 -3.40 -14.37
C ASP A 260 -18.81 -2.68 -13.74
N TYR A 261 -19.46 -3.31 -12.75
CA TYR A 261 -20.59 -2.69 -12.04
C TYR A 261 -20.19 -1.47 -11.17
N LEU A 262 -18.89 -1.23 -10.97
CA LEU A 262 -18.40 -0.02 -10.28
C LEU A 262 -18.19 1.15 -11.24
N HIS A 263 -18.41 0.97 -12.54
CA HIS A 263 -18.38 2.05 -13.51
C HIS A 263 -19.50 3.05 -13.19
N GLY A 264 -19.15 4.34 -13.14
CA GLY A 264 -20.11 5.38 -12.81
C GLY A 264 -20.17 5.73 -11.31
N PRO A 265 -21.14 6.58 -10.92
CA PRO A 265 -21.27 7.08 -9.56
C PRO A 265 -21.67 6.00 -8.56
N MET A 266 -21.20 6.14 -7.31
CA MET A 266 -21.57 5.24 -6.21
C MET A 266 -22.95 5.60 -5.65
N ASP A 267 -23.99 5.17 -6.36
CA ASP A 267 -25.39 5.31 -5.96
C ASP A 267 -25.78 4.30 -4.85
N ALA A 268 -27.06 4.26 -4.51
CA ALA A 268 -27.55 3.36 -3.46
C ALA A 268 -27.48 1.88 -3.90
N GLY A 269 -27.78 1.59 -5.17
CA GLY A 269 -27.79 0.22 -5.71
C GLY A 269 -26.39 -0.38 -5.78
N THR A 270 -25.43 0.36 -6.34
CA THR A 270 -24.02 -0.05 -6.43
C THR A 270 -23.42 -0.27 -5.04
N LYS A 271 -23.66 0.63 -4.08
CA LYS A 271 -23.21 0.44 -2.69
C LYS A 271 -23.79 -0.82 -2.07
N LEU A 272 -25.05 -1.11 -2.35
CA LEU A 272 -25.72 -2.28 -1.84
C LEU A 272 -25.15 -3.56 -2.48
N LYS A 273 -24.90 -3.56 -3.80
CA LYS A 273 -24.21 -4.65 -4.52
C LYS A 273 -22.81 -4.93 -3.97
N VAL A 274 -22.01 -3.89 -3.67
CA VAL A 274 -20.72 -4.06 -2.98
C VAL A 274 -20.91 -4.73 -1.62
N LYS A 275 -21.91 -4.33 -0.83
CA LYS A 275 -22.17 -4.95 0.49
C LYS A 275 -22.60 -6.40 0.40
N PHE A 276 -23.38 -6.77 -0.63
CA PHE A 276 -23.71 -8.16 -0.91
C PHE A 276 -22.46 -8.97 -1.20
N ARG A 277 -21.63 -8.50 -2.14
CA ARG A 277 -20.44 -9.21 -2.60
C ARG A 277 -19.37 -9.32 -1.52
N THR A 278 -19.07 -8.22 -0.84
CA THR A 278 -18.09 -8.17 0.26
C THR A 278 -18.61 -8.78 1.57
N GLY A 279 -19.88 -9.18 1.59
CA GLY A 279 -20.54 -9.77 2.74
C GLY A 279 -20.78 -8.79 3.90
N ASP A 280 -20.66 -7.47 3.71
CA ASP A 280 -20.89 -6.42 4.72
C ASP A 280 -22.38 -6.02 4.86
N ILE A 281 -23.28 -6.84 4.33
CA ILE A 281 -24.72 -6.62 4.45
C ILE A 281 -25.20 -6.82 5.90
N GLY A 282 -26.11 -5.96 6.33
CA GLY A 282 -26.66 -5.91 7.68
C GLY A 282 -27.81 -6.89 7.92
N VAL A 283 -27.63 -8.15 7.53
CA VAL A 283 -28.62 -9.23 7.70
C VAL A 283 -28.93 -9.50 9.17
N ARG A 284 -30.13 -10.01 9.46
CA ARG A 284 -30.61 -10.25 10.83
C ARG A 284 -29.69 -11.18 11.63
N GLU A 285 -29.22 -12.27 11.02
CA GLU A 285 -28.22 -13.19 11.58
C GLU A 285 -26.97 -12.43 12.10
N ARG A 286 -26.49 -11.44 11.35
CA ARG A 286 -25.30 -10.65 11.72
C ARG A 286 -25.59 -9.63 12.82
N ARG A 287 -26.83 -9.13 12.92
CA ARG A 287 -27.22 -8.20 13.99
C ARG A 287 -27.20 -8.90 15.36
N ARG A 288 -27.48 -10.21 15.40
CA ARG A 288 -27.38 -11.04 16.62
C ARG A 288 -25.99 -11.01 17.27
N ARG A 289 -24.90 -11.04 16.49
CA ARG A 289 -23.50 -10.92 17.00
C ARG A 289 -23.24 -9.64 17.81
N ARG A 290 -24.17 -8.67 17.81
CA ARG A 290 -24.10 -7.41 18.57
C ARG A 290 -25.16 -7.30 19.65
N ARG A 291 -26.05 -8.29 19.81
CA ARG A 291 -27.02 -8.36 20.91
C ARG A 291 -26.34 -8.94 22.15
N THR A 292 -26.74 -8.47 23.32
CA THR A 292 -26.29 -8.96 24.64
C THR A 292 -27.26 -9.97 25.25
N VAL A 293 -28.45 -10.12 24.68
CA VAL A 293 -29.52 -11.03 25.14
C VAL A 293 -30.01 -11.79 23.92
N ASP A 294 -30.08 -13.12 24.03
CA ASP A 294 -30.75 -13.99 23.06
C ASP A 294 -32.24 -14.03 23.43
N GLU A 295 -33.13 -13.79 22.46
CA GLU A 295 -34.59 -13.90 22.65
C GLU A 295 -35.06 -15.30 22.21
N GLU A 296 -36.08 -15.86 22.87
CA GLU A 296 -36.58 -17.23 22.62
C GLU A 296 -37.19 -17.42 21.21
N ASP A 297 -37.45 -16.33 20.49
CA ASP A 297 -38.08 -16.30 19.15
C ASP A 297 -37.09 -15.81 18.06
N ASP A 298 -35.81 -16.18 18.20
CA ASP A 298 -34.72 -15.91 17.25
C ASP A 298 -34.82 -16.79 15.97
N GLU A 299 -36.04 -17.06 15.49
CA GLU A 299 -36.24 -17.51 14.12
C GLU A 299 -35.96 -16.29 13.22
N PHE A 300 -34.72 -16.16 12.76
CA PHE A 300 -34.25 -15.07 11.89
C PHE A 300 -34.89 -15.09 10.50
N LYS A 301 -36.15 -15.46 10.39
CA LYS A 301 -36.92 -15.59 9.16
C LYS A 301 -36.75 -14.36 8.31
N CYS A 302 -36.41 -14.61 7.05
CA CYS A 302 -36.39 -13.57 6.04
C CYS A 302 -37.83 -13.16 5.74
N ASP A 303 -38.06 -11.88 5.42
CA ASP A 303 -39.39 -11.38 5.05
C ASP A 303 -39.94 -12.06 3.76
N CYS A 304 -39.09 -12.77 3.01
CA CYS A 304 -39.52 -13.60 1.88
C CYS A 304 -40.09 -14.97 2.28
N GLY A 305 -40.13 -15.28 3.58
CA GLY A 305 -40.61 -16.56 4.12
C GLY A 305 -39.55 -17.65 4.27
N PHE A 306 -38.26 -17.34 4.03
CA PHE A 306 -37.17 -18.31 4.21
C PHE A 306 -36.81 -18.46 5.70
N GLU A 307 -36.39 -19.66 6.11
CA GLU A 307 -36.20 -20.04 7.51
C GLU A 307 -35.16 -19.17 8.24
N CYS A 308 -34.11 -18.72 7.54
CA CYS A 308 -33.07 -17.85 8.10
C CYS A 308 -32.59 -16.78 7.09
N GLU A 309 -32.64 -15.51 7.47
CA GLU A 309 -32.03 -14.39 6.74
C GLU A 309 -30.51 -14.39 6.98
N ASP A 310 -29.84 -15.36 6.35
CA ASP A 310 -28.38 -15.45 6.29
C ASP A 310 -27.82 -14.86 4.98
N ARG A 311 -26.50 -14.77 4.88
CA ARG A 311 -25.83 -14.16 3.70
C ARG A 311 -26.01 -14.99 2.44
N VAL A 312 -26.03 -16.32 2.56
CA VAL A 312 -26.12 -17.22 1.42
C VAL A 312 -27.49 -17.07 0.81
N HIS A 313 -28.55 -17.15 1.61
CA HIS A 313 -29.92 -16.92 1.18
C HIS A 313 -30.06 -15.53 0.53
N VAL A 314 -29.62 -14.48 1.21
CA VAL A 314 -29.78 -13.09 0.77
C VAL A 314 -29.03 -12.79 -0.54
N VAL A 315 -27.86 -13.41 -0.77
CA VAL A 315 -27.06 -13.21 -1.99
C VAL A 315 -27.38 -14.23 -3.11
N ALA A 316 -27.84 -15.45 -2.80
CA ALA A 316 -28.01 -16.52 -3.79
C ALA A 316 -29.46 -16.75 -4.19
N GLU A 317 -30.43 -16.56 -3.29
CA GLU A 317 -31.79 -17.11 -3.47
C GLU A 317 -32.92 -16.13 -3.16
N CYS A 318 -32.70 -15.12 -2.32
CA CYS A 318 -33.78 -14.28 -1.81
C CYS A 318 -34.49 -13.49 -2.93
N PRO A 319 -35.81 -13.66 -3.10
CA PRO A 319 -36.57 -12.97 -4.14
C PRO A 319 -36.74 -11.47 -3.86
N LEU A 320 -36.68 -11.05 -2.59
CA LEU A 320 -36.78 -9.62 -2.21
C LEU A 320 -35.59 -8.80 -2.71
N TYR A 321 -34.43 -9.44 -2.87
CA TYR A 321 -33.20 -8.80 -3.31
C TYR A 321 -32.84 -9.14 -4.76
N LYS A 322 -33.80 -9.68 -5.53
CA LYS A 322 -33.56 -10.12 -6.92
C LYS A 322 -33.07 -8.97 -7.79
N LYS A 323 -33.66 -7.77 -7.67
CA LYS A 323 -33.26 -6.58 -8.46
C LYS A 323 -31.84 -6.12 -8.15
N GLU A 324 -31.43 -6.23 -6.89
CA GLU A 324 -30.11 -5.81 -6.40
C GLU A 324 -29.00 -6.82 -6.76
N ARG A 325 -29.37 -8.09 -6.92
CA ARG A 325 -28.50 -9.17 -7.42
C ARG A 325 -28.36 -9.09 -8.94
N GLU A 326 -29.49 -8.93 -9.62
CA GLU A 326 -29.63 -8.80 -11.08
C GLU A 326 -29.50 -7.34 -11.52
N VAL A 327 -28.74 -6.48 -10.83
CA VAL A 327 -28.36 -5.19 -11.42
C VAL A 327 -27.44 -5.52 -12.60
N GLU A 328 -28.09 -5.78 -13.73
CA GLU A 328 -27.58 -5.81 -15.09
C GLU A 328 -26.88 -4.47 -15.36
N ASP A 329 -25.88 -4.53 -16.22
CA ASP A 329 -25.15 -3.40 -16.76
C ASP A 329 -26.10 -2.25 -17.10
N ILE A 330 -26.14 -1.23 -16.23
CA ILE A 330 -26.87 -0.01 -16.52
C ILE A 330 -26.08 0.72 -17.60
N SER A 331 -26.49 0.46 -18.84
CA SER A 331 -26.24 1.20 -20.08
C SER A 331 -24.79 1.40 -20.49
N GLU A 332 -24.46 0.92 -21.69
CA GLU A 332 -23.41 1.50 -22.53
C GLU A 332 -23.48 3.03 -22.45
N PRO A 333 -22.36 3.74 -22.21
CA PRO A 333 -22.36 5.19 -22.37
C PRO A 333 -22.71 5.50 -23.84
N PRO A 334 -23.51 6.54 -24.12
CA PRO A 334 -23.71 6.96 -25.49
C PRO A 334 -22.34 7.23 -26.09
N LEU A 335 -22.02 6.52 -27.16
CA LEU A 335 -20.87 6.80 -28.02
C LEU A 335 -20.95 8.28 -28.39
N ALA A 336 -20.11 9.10 -27.75
CA ALA A 336 -19.87 10.46 -28.19
C ALA A 336 -19.18 10.36 -29.55
N LYS A 337 -19.89 10.80 -30.59
CA LYS A 337 -19.35 11.08 -31.92
C LYS A 337 -18.36 12.23 -31.89
#